data_AF-A0A355EJ47-F1
#
_entry.id   AF-A0A355EJ47-F1
#
_cell.length_a   1.000
_cell.length_b   1.000
_cell.length_c   1.000
_cell.angle_alpha   90.00
_cell.angle_beta   90.00
_cell.angle_gamma   90.00
#
_symmetry.space_group_name_H-M   'P 1'
#
loop_
_entity.id
_entity.type
_entity.pdbx_description
1 polymer ?
#
loop_
_entity_poly.entity_id
_entity_poly.type
_entity_poly.pdbx_seq_one_letter_code
_entity_poly.pdbx_strand_id
1 'polypeptide(L)' 'MGEITAKCTHCGGNNVVCGVRVDQTADAGRIGLAYKTKFVVIGTEPFHADVCDDCGTVVRLYVKTPGRTWYTK' A
#
# COMPACT_ATOMS: atom_id res chain seq x y z
N MET A 1 12.93 12.04 -17.45
CA MET A 1 12.74 11.11 -16.32
C MET A 1 11.72 10.09 -16.79
N GLY A 2 12.11 8.83 -16.98
CA GLY A 2 11.23 7.81 -17.53
C GLY A 2 10.14 7.46 -16.52
N GLU A 3 8.89 7.75 -16.87
CA GLU A 3 7.72 7.30 -16.14
C GLU A 3 7.65 5.78 -16.31
N ILE A 4 7.98 5.02 -15.27
CA ILE A 4 7.79 3.57 -15.28
C ILE A 4 6.27 3.36 -15.22
N THR A 5 5.63 3.26 -16.38
CA THR A 5 4.23 2.87 -16.48
C THR A 5 4.13 1.43 -15.96
N ALA A 6 3.68 1.27 -14.71
CA ALA A 6 3.44 -0.04 -14.14
C ALA A 6 2.43 -0.77 -15.04
N LYS A 7 2.86 -1.84 -15.72
CA LYS A 7 1.95 -2.71 -16.45
C LYS A 7 1.32 -3.69 -15.48
N CYS A 8 0.03 -3.95 -15.66
CA CYS A 8 -0.65 -5.01 -14.94
C CYS A 8 -0.06 -6.37 -15.37
N THR A 9 0.51 -7.12 -14.43
CA THR A 9 1.09 -8.44 -14.71
C THR A 9 0.02 -9.51 -14.99
N HIS A 10 -1.24 -9.22 -14.66
CA HIS A 10 -2.36 -10.14 -14.88
C HIS A 10 -2.98 -9.99 -16.28
N CYS A 11 -3.41 -8.79 -16.67
CA CYS A 11 -4.05 -8.57 -17.98
C CYS A 11 -3.14 -7.96 -19.05
N GLY A 12 -1.93 -7.50 -18.69
CA GLY A 12 -1.03 -6.78 -19.59
C GLY A 12 -1.40 -5.31 -19.84
N GLY A 13 -2.53 -4.85 -19.30
CA GLY A 13 -3.02 -3.47 -19.40
C GLY A 13 -2.09 -2.46 -18.74
N ASN A 14 -2.22 -1.19 -19.15
CA ASN A 14 -1.42 -0.06 -18.68
C ASN A 14 -2.26 0.99 -17.93
N ASN A 15 -3.56 0.78 -17.78
CA ASN A 15 -4.44 1.63 -17.00
C ASN A 15 -4.32 1.30 -15.50
N VAL A 16 -3.29 1.85 -14.86
CA VAL A 16 -3.00 1.60 -13.44
C VAL A 16 -3.19 2.88 -12.62
N VAL A 17 -4.19 2.85 -11.75
CA VAL A 17 -4.45 3.90 -10.76
C VAL A 17 -3.50 3.69 -9.58
N CYS A 18 -2.63 4.67 -9.34
CA CYS A 18 -1.58 4.57 -8.34
C CYS A 18 -1.93 5.28 -7.02
N GLY A 19 -1.44 4.75 -5.91
CA GLY A 19 -1.50 5.41 -4.60
C GLY A 19 -2.87 5.38 -3.93
N VAL A 20 -3.72 4.42 -4.29
CA VAL A 20 -5.02 4.18 -3.66
C VAL A 20 -4.80 3.85 -2.19
N ARG A 21 -5.47 4.58 -1.30
CA ARG A 21 -5.38 4.32 0.14
C ARG A 21 -6.22 3.10 0.50
N VAL A 22 -5.64 2.19 1.29
CA VAL A 22 -6.36 1.03 1.82
C VAL A 22 -6.87 1.40 3.22
N ASP A 23 -8.17 1.63 3.35
CA ASP A 23 -8.82 2.03 4.60
C ASP A 23 -10.00 1.10 4.95
N GLN A 24 -10.42 1.12 6.21
CA GLN A 24 -11.73 0.63 6.62
C GLN A 24 -12.76 1.72 6.37
N THR A 25 -13.84 1.40 5.65
CA THR A 25 -14.90 2.36 5.32
C THR A 25 -15.94 2.51 6.42
N ALA A 26 -16.10 1.50 7.29
CA ALA A 26 -17.13 1.46 8.34
C ALA A 26 -16.57 1.67 9.77
N ASP A 27 -15.30 1.33 10.02
CA ASP A 27 -14.68 1.42 11.34
C ASP A 27 -13.52 2.43 11.34
N ALA A 28 -13.34 3.12 12.48
CA ALA A 28 -12.21 4.03 12.67
C ALA A 28 -10.91 3.23 12.83
N GLY A 29 -10.09 3.20 11.79
CA GLY A 29 -8.80 2.51 11.82
C GLY A 29 -8.03 2.64 10.51
N ARG A 30 -6.70 2.52 10.59
CA ARG A 30 -5.84 2.42 9.40
C ARG A 30 -5.42 0.97 9.21
N ILE A 31 -5.60 0.43 8.01
CA ILE A 31 -5.04 -0.88 7.65
C ILE A 31 -3.57 -0.65 7.25
N GLY A 32 -2.64 -1.35 7.89
CA GLY A 32 -1.21 -1.13 7.66
C GLY A 32 -0.30 -2.05 8.45
N LEU A 33 1.01 -1.84 8.29
CA LEU A 33 2.04 -2.57 9.01
C LEU A 33 2.30 -1.95 10.38
N ALA A 34 2.28 -2.78 11.42
CA ALA A 34 2.63 -2.36 12.77
C ALA A 34 4.15 -2.13 12.91
N TYR A 35 4.54 -1.10 13.65
CA TYR A 35 5.94 -0.83 13.99
C TYR A 35 6.11 -0.30 15.40
N LYS A 36 7.29 -0.52 15.98
CA LYS A 36 7.65 -0.04 17.32
C LYS A 36 8.05 1.44 17.27
N THR A 37 7.50 2.24 18.17
CA THR A 37 7.95 3.62 18.39
C THR A 37 8.94 3.70 19.56
N LYS A 38 9.57 4.87 19.75
CA LYS A 38 10.54 5.10 20.85
C LYS A 38 9.95 4.99 22.26
N PHE A 39 8.61 4.98 22.40
CA PHE A 39 7.92 5.06 23.70
C PHE A 39 6.96 3.87 23.95
N VAL A 40 7.28 2.67 23.44
CA VAL A 40 6.48 1.43 23.64
C VAL A 40 5.09 1.45 22.96
N VAL A 41 4.65 2.58 22.40
CA VAL A 41 3.45 2.65 21.56
C VAL A 41 3.67 1.92 20.24
N ILE A 42 2.70 1.12 19.81
CA ILE A 42 2.69 0.51 18.47
C ILE A 42 2.07 1.51 17.50
N GLY A 43 2.84 1.91 16.49
CA GLY A 43 2.35 2.71 15.37
C GLY A 43 1.90 1.82 14.21
N THR A 44 1.09 2.38 13.32
CA THR A 44 0.67 1.73 12.07
C THR A 44 1.11 2.57 10.88
N GLU A 45 1.88 1.98 9.98
CA GLU A 45 2.23 2.57 8.68
C GLU A 45 1.17 2.12 7.65
N PRO A 46 0.35 3.03 7.09
CA PRO A 46 -0.80 2.65 6.27
C PRO A 46 -0.42 2.03 4.93
N PHE A 47 -1.19 1.04 4.50
CA PHE A 47 -1.06 0.48 3.17
C PHE A 47 -1.60 1.41 2.09
N HIS A 48 -0.91 1.37 0.95
CA HIS A 48 -1.34 1.94 -0.31
C HIS A 48 -1.29 0.84 -1.37
N ALA A 49 -2.18 0.93 -2.34
CA ALA A 49 -2.27 0.02 -3.46
C ALA A 49 -2.17 0.77 -4.78
N ASP A 50 -1.62 0.10 -5.79
CA ASP A 50 -1.86 0.47 -7.17
C ASP A 50 -2.76 -0.59 -7.80
N VAL A 51 -3.81 -0.17 -8.49
CA VAL A 51 -4.86 -1.05 -9.00
C VAL A 51 -4.98 -0.86 -10.51
N CYS A 52 -5.04 -1.96 -11.24
CA CYS A 52 -5.36 -1.95 -12.65
C CYS A 52 -6.87 -1.73 -12.83
N ASP A 53 -7.26 -0.63 -13.46
CA ASP A 53 -8.66 -0.27 -13.63
C ASP A 53 -9.33 -1.05 -14.78
N ASP A 54 -8.52 -1.70 -15.63
CA ASP A 54 -9.03 -2.57 -16.70
C ASP A 54 -9.52 -3.93 -16.18
N CYS A 55 -8.89 -4.49 -15.12
CA CYS A 55 -9.21 -5.84 -14.63
C CYS A 55 -9.31 -5.98 -13.11
N GLY A 56 -9.17 -4.89 -12.34
CA GLY A 56 -9.29 -4.87 -10.89
C GLY A 56 -8.10 -5.46 -10.11
N THR A 57 -7.04 -5.89 -10.79
CA THR A 57 -5.87 -6.49 -10.12
C THR A 57 -5.10 -5.45 -9.30
N VAL A 58 -4.82 -5.76 -8.03
CA VAL A 58 -3.84 -5.02 -7.23
C VAL A 58 -2.44 -5.32 -7.76
N VAL A 59 -1.83 -4.35 -8.44
CA VAL A 59 -0.51 -4.47 -9.06
C VAL A 59 0.60 -4.41 -8.00
N ARG A 60 0.42 -3.54 -6.99
CA ARG A 60 1.35 -3.38 -5.87
C ARG A 60 0.59 -3.06 -4.59
N LEU A 61 1.08 -3.60 -3.46
CA LEU A 61 0.69 -3.20 -2.11
C LEU A 61 1.97 -2.75 -1.38
N TYR A 62 1.98 -1.54 -0.84
CA TYR A 62 3.19 -0.93 -0.27
C TYR A 62 2.89 0.04 0.87
N VAL A 63 3.95 0.44 1.58
CA VAL A 63 3.94 1.53 2.56
C VAL A 63 4.74 2.71 2.02
N LYS A 64 4.36 3.94 2.40
CA LYS A 64 5.07 5.16 1.95
C LYS A 64 6.34 5.44 2.75
N THR A 65 6.37 5.08 4.03
CA THR A 65 7.55 5.26 4.88
C THR A 65 8.21 3.91 5.20
N PRO A 66 9.20 3.48 4.40
CA PRO A 66 9.96 2.27 4.70
C PRO A 66 10.91 2.49 5.89
N GLY A 67 11.64 1.44 6.30
CA GLY A 67 12.70 1.55 7.31
C GLY A 67 12.22 1.75 8.75
N ARG A 68 10.96 1.41 9.05
CA ARG A 68 10.47 1.37 10.43
C ARG A 68 11.02 0.13 11.15
N THR A 69 11.04 0.19 12.48
CA THR A 69 11.23 -1.01 13.32
C THR A 69 9.96 -1.84 13.29
N TRP A 70 9.76 -2.60 12.21
CA TRP A 70 8.57 -3.41 12.00
C TRP A 70 8.32 -4.37 13.14
N TYR A 71 7.05 -4.55 13.47
CA TYR A 71 6.66 -5.55 14.46
C TYR A 71 6.64 -6.92 13.78
N THR A 72 7.70 -7.69 13.97
CA THR A 72 7.81 -9.09 13.57
C THR A 72 7.56 -9.99 14.78
N LYS A 73 6.79 -11.06 14.62
CA LYS A 73 6.67 -12.13 15.61
C LYS A 73 7.79 -13.14 15.43
#